data_AF-A0A519S979-F1
#
_entry.id   AF-A0A519S979-F1
#
_cell.length_a   1.000
_cell.length_b   1.000
_cell.length_c   1.000
_cell.angle_alpha   90.00
_cell.angle_beta   90.00
_cell.angle_gamma   90.00
#
_symmetry.space_group_name_H-M   'P 1'
#
loop_
_entity.id
_entity.type
_entity.pdbx_description
1 polymer ?
#
loop_
_entity_poly.entity_id
_entity_poly.type
_entity_poly.pdbx_seq_one_letter_code
_entity_poly.pdbx_strand_id
1 'polypeptide(L)'
;MKVFNFFLLMLVAQISFAQKTFLFPKVKPLGVSVEQLTINNWTIIETANGDLNNDGNDDLAIIFESNKITDETRTYGDNNSEIIKETQKPRILAIYFKNKVTGNYQLSTQNNDFILRSEEGGKL
;
A
#
# COMPACT_ATOMS: atom_id res chain seq x y z
N MET A 1 -11.58 11.65 45.21
CA MET A 1 -10.58 11.92 44.16
C MET A 1 -9.82 10.67 43.71
N LYS A 2 -9.27 9.82 44.60
CA LYS A 2 -8.49 8.62 44.21
C LYS A 2 -9.27 7.61 43.36
N VAL A 3 -10.54 7.35 43.70
CA VAL A 3 -11.42 6.41 42.97
C VAL A 3 -11.76 6.93 41.56
N PHE A 4 -12.02 8.24 41.44
CA PHE A 4 -12.25 8.89 40.14
C PHE A 4 -11.02 8.79 39.24
N ASN A 5 -9.83 9.03 39.78
CA ASN A 5 -8.57 8.90 39.04
C ASN A 5 -8.32 7.45 38.58
N PHE A 6 -8.75 6.46 39.36
CA PHE A 6 -8.65 5.04 38.99
C PHE A 6 -9.58 4.69 37.82
N PHE A 7 -10.83 5.14 37.85
CA PHE A 7 -11.76 4.97 36.73
C PHE A 7 -11.28 5.68 35.46
N LEU A 8 -10.72 6.88 35.60
CA LEU A 8 -10.13 7.62 34.47
C LEU A 8 -8.94 6.84 33.87
N LEU A 9 -8.09 6.25 34.70
CA LEU A 9 -6.95 5.44 34.24
C LEU A 9 -7.41 4.18 33.50
N MET A 10 -8.45 3.49 34.00
CA MET A 10 -9.04 2.34 33.29
C MET A 10 -9.63 2.75 31.94
N LEU A 11 -10.29 3.91 31.85
CA LEU A 11 -10.85 4.39 30.59
C LEU A 11 -9.76 4.68 29.54
N VAL A 12 -8.65 5.30 29.97
CA VAL A 12 -7.50 5.60 29.08
C VAL A 12 -6.78 4.33 28.64
N ALA A 13 -6.68 3.32 29.51
CA ALA A 13 -6.09 2.03 29.16
C ALA A 13 -6.89 1.30 28.06
N GLN A 14 -8.22 1.40 28.06
CA GLN A 14 -9.07 0.79 27.01
C GLN A 14 -8.84 1.43 25.63
N ILE A 15 -8.58 2.74 25.56
CA ILE A 15 -8.31 3.46 24.30
C ILE A 15 -6.93 3.07 23.73
N SER A 16 -6.01 2.59 24.56
CA SER A 16 -4.64 2.23 24.15
C SER A 16 -4.59 0.96 23.27
N PHE A 17 -5.62 0.12 23.31
CA PHE A 17 -5.72 -1.11 22.51
C PHE A 17 -6.38 -0.91 21.14
N ALA A 18 -6.86 0.29 20.82
CA ALA A 18 -7.23 0.65 19.45
C ALA A 18 -5.96 0.86 18.61
N GLN A 19 -5.20 -0.21 18.38
CA GLN A 19 -4.02 -0.16 17.52
C GLN A 19 -4.45 0.26 16.12
N LYS A 20 -3.86 1.35 15.65
CA LYS A 20 -4.12 1.94 14.34
C LYS A 20 -3.77 0.94 13.25
N THR A 21 -4.74 0.59 12.41
CA THR A 21 -4.50 -0.17 11.17
C THR A 21 -3.39 0.50 10.36
N PHE A 22 -2.48 -0.30 9.80
CA PHE A 22 -1.43 0.21 8.93
C PHE A 22 -2.03 1.10 7.85
N LEU A 23 -1.47 2.31 7.70
CA LEU A 23 -1.90 3.25 6.67
C LEU A 23 -0.88 3.24 5.54
N PHE A 24 -1.33 2.80 4.37
CA PHE A 24 -0.53 2.88 3.15
C PHE A 24 -0.27 4.35 2.77
N PRO A 25 0.97 4.69 2.38
CA PRO A 25 1.23 5.99 1.79
C PRO A 25 0.48 6.12 0.46
N LYS A 26 0.19 7.37 0.09
CA LYS A 26 -0.21 7.68 -1.28
C LYS A 26 1.03 7.76 -2.16
N VAL A 27 1.01 7.05 -3.27
CA VAL A 27 2.06 7.16 -4.28
C VAL A 27 2.00 8.54 -4.94
N LYS A 28 3.13 8.99 -5.50
CA LYS A 28 3.18 10.30 -6.16
C LYS A 28 2.25 10.30 -7.38
N PRO A 29 1.39 11.32 -7.56
CA PRO A 29 0.39 11.34 -8.62
C PRO A 29 0.98 11.65 -10.00
N LEU A 30 2.16 12.25 -10.06
CA LEU A 30 2.83 12.68 -11.28
C LEU A 30 4.34 12.46 -11.16
N GLY A 31 5.00 12.15 -12.27
CA GLY A 31 6.46 12.08 -12.36
C GLY A 31 6.94 11.94 -13.79
N VAL A 32 8.17 12.40 -14.06
CA VAL A 32 8.78 12.29 -15.40
C VAL A 32 9.64 11.03 -15.56
N SER A 33 9.99 10.38 -14.44
CA SER A 33 10.79 9.17 -14.40
C SER A 33 10.38 8.26 -13.23
N VAL A 34 10.80 7.00 -13.28
CA VAL A 34 10.50 5.99 -12.26
C VAL A 34 11.10 6.39 -10.90
N GLU A 35 12.30 6.97 -10.89
CA GLU A 35 12.97 7.45 -9.69
C GLU A 35 12.17 8.56 -9.01
N GLN A 36 11.58 9.46 -9.80
CA GLN A 36 10.72 10.51 -9.25
C GLN A 36 9.45 9.95 -8.63
N LEU A 37 8.91 8.84 -9.13
CA LEU A 37 7.71 8.19 -8.58
C LEU A 37 7.99 7.41 -7.28
N THR A 38 9.26 7.10 -7.00
CA THR A 38 9.66 6.34 -5.81
C THR A 38 9.32 7.10 -4.52
N ILE A 39 8.78 6.37 -3.53
CA ILE A 39 8.35 6.87 -2.23
C ILE A 39 9.42 6.60 -1.17
N ASN A 40 9.56 7.50 -0.19
CA ASN A 40 10.52 7.31 0.89
C ASN A 40 10.21 6.06 1.73
N ASN A 41 11.23 5.24 2.00
CA ASN A 41 11.13 3.97 2.74
C ASN A 41 10.35 2.86 2.02
N TRP A 42 10.17 2.97 0.71
CA TRP A 42 9.63 1.94 -0.16
C TRP A 42 10.60 1.68 -1.31
N THR A 43 10.66 0.44 -1.74
CA THR A 43 11.52 -0.01 -2.84
C THR A 43 10.65 -0.49 -3.99
N ILE A 44 11.02 -0.15 -5.22
CA ILE A 44 10.41 -0.74 -6.41
C ILE A 44 10.99 -2.14 -6.57
N ILE A 45 10.14 -3.15 -6.51
CA ILE A 45 10.57 -4.55 -6.65
C ILE A 45 10.32 -5.11 -8.05
N GLU A 46 9.40 -4.52 -8.80
CA GLU A 46 9.13 -4.89 -10.19
C GLU A 46 8.43 -3.76 -10.95
N THR A 47 8.65 -3.72 -12.26
CA THR A 47 7.97 -2.81 -13.19
C THR A 47 7.55 -3.54 -14.46
N ALA A 48 6.38 -3.20 -15.00
CA ALA A 48 5.96 -3.63 -16.32
C ALA A 48 5.55 -2.42 -17.16
N ASN A 49 5.83 -2.48 -18.47
CA ASN A 49 5.48 -1.42 -19.42
C ASN A 49 4.57 -2.00 -20.51
N GLY A 50 3.65 -1.17 -21.01
CA GLY A 50 2.79 -1.51 -22.14
C GLY A 50 1.60 -0.57 -22.24
N ASP A 51 0.86 -0.63 -23.33
CA ASP A 51 -0.32 0.22 -23.55
C ASP A 51 -1.54 -0.33 -22.79
N LEU A 52 -1.69 0.11 -21.52
CA LEU A 52 -2.70 -0.43 -20.61
C LEU A 52 -4.07 0.21 -20.81
N ASN A 53 -4.13 1.34 -21.51
CA ASN A 53 -5.36 2.08 -21.79
C ASN A 53 -5.73 2.17 -23.28
N ASN A 54 -4.98 1.49 -24.16
CA ASN A 54 -5.15 1.47 -25.62
C ASN A 54 -5.05 2.85 -26.26
N ASP A 55 -4.16 3.72 -25.75
CA ASP A 55 -3.90 5.02 -26.34
C ASP A 55 -2.68 5.03 -27.29
N GLY A 56 -1.95 3.93 -27.39
CA GLY A 56 -0.78 3.78 -28.25
C GLY A 56 0.53 4.30 -27.64
N ASN A 57 0.58 4.56 -26.33
CA ASN A 57 1.83 4.83 -25.59
C ASN A 57 2.03 3.81 -24.49
N ASP A 58 3.29 3.48 -24.23
CA ASP A 58 3.63 2.61 -23.11
C ASP A 58 3.37 3.32 -21.78
N ASP A 59 2.40 2.77 -21.05
CA ASP A 59 2.10 3.04 -19.65
C ASP A 59 3.03 2.24 -18.74
N LEU A 60 2.96 2.51 -17.43
CA LEU A 60 3.84 1.94 -16.44
C LEU A 60 3.06 1.35 -15.26
N ALA A 61 3.26 0.07 -14.97
CA ALA A 61 2.85 -0.56 -13.73
C ALA A 61 4.07 -0.76 -12.82
N ILE A 62 3.92 -0.42 -11.53
CA ILE A 62 4.99 -0.50 -10.52
C ILE A 62 4.48 -1.28 -9.32
N ILE A 63 5.31 -2.19 -8.81
CA ILE A 63 5.11 -2.80 -7.50
C ILE A 63 6.11 -2.18 -6.51
N PHE A 64 5.58 -1.48 -5.50
CA PHE A 64 6.37 -1.01 -4.36
C PHE A 64 6.27 -2.00 -3.21
N GLU A 65 7.37 -2.25 -2.51
CA GLU A 65 7.43 -2.98 -1.24
C GLU A 65 7.98 -2.08 -0.13
N SER A 66 7.34 -2.12 1.03
CA SER A 66 7.81 -1.40 2.21
C SER A 66 9.16 -1.95 2.67
N ASN A 67 10.08 -1.06 3.04
CA ASN A 67 11.35 -1.46 3.65
C ASN A 67 11.18 -1.94 5.11
N LYS A 68 9.97 -1.82 5.68
CA LYS A 68 9.64 -2.23 7.04
C LYS A 68 8.58 -3.33 7.04
N ILE A 69 8.80 -4.30 7.91
CA ILE A 69 7.79 -5.28 8.32
C ILE A 69 6.80 -4.57 9.25
N THR A 70 5.51 -4.77 9.02
CA THR A 70 4.44 -4.20 9.84
C THR A 70 3.31 -5.20 10.00
N ASP A 71 2.49 -4.95 11.01
CA ASP A 71 1.26 -5.68 11.22
C ASP A 71 0.15 -5.05 10.36
N GLU A 72 -0.45 -5.84 9.50
CA GLU A 72 -1.59 -5.41 8.69
C GLU A 72 -2.78 -6.34 8.91
N THR A 73 -3.96 -5.74 8.91
CA THR A 73 -5.25 -6.42 9.08
C THR A 73 -5.91 -6.48 7.71
N ARG A 74 -6.14 -7.68 7.16
CA ARG A 74 -6.68 -7.86 5.81
C ARG A 74 -7.71 -8.97 5.70
N THR A 75 -8.48 -8.90 4.63
CA THR A 75 -9.43 -9.91 4.17
C THR A 75 -8.97 -10.41 2.79
N TYR A 76 -8.86 -11.72 2.61
CA TYR A 76 -8.44 -12.30 1.34
C TYR A 76 -9.62 -12.29 0.35
N GLY A 77 -9.64 -11.34 -0.58
CA GLY A 77 -10.35 -11.44 -1.87
C GLY A 77 -11.89 -11.49 -1.88
N ASP A 78 -12.58 -11.68 -0.75
CA ASP A 78 -14.05 -11.87 -0.74
C ASP A 78 -14.81 -11.01 0.31
N ASN A 79 -14.11 -10.17 1.08
CA ASN A 79 -14.64 -9.35 2.18
C ASN A 79 -15.42 -10.12 3.28
N ASN A 80 -15.47 -11.45 3.21
CA ASN A 80 -16.25 -12.34 4.08
C ASN A 80 -15.37 -13.37 4.80
N SER A 81 -14.14 -13.57 4.33
CA SER A 81 -13.12 -14.40 4.97
C SER A 81 -12.62 -13.78 6.28
N GLU A 82 -12.06 -14.62 7.15
CA GLU A 82 -11.52 -14.20 8.44
C GLU A 82 -10.49 -13.08 8.26
N ILE A 83 -10.61 -12.05 9.09
CA ILE A 83 -9.62 -10.97 9.15
C ILE A 83 -8.34 -11.56 9.76
N ILE A 84 -7.32 -11.77 8.93
CA ILE A 84 -6.03 -12.27 9.39
C ILE A 84 -5.13 -11.07 9.64
N LYS A 85 -4.53 -11.04 10.84
CA LYS A 85 -3.43 -10.13 11.15
C LYS A 85 -2.15 -10.77 10.65
N GLU A 86 -1.46 -10.10 9.73
CA GLU A 86 -0.23 -10.60 9.14
C GLU A 86 0.93 -9.64 9.41
N THR A 87 2.06 -10.20 9.83
CA THR A 87 3.29 -9.46 10.10
C THR A 87 4.24 -9.67 8.92
N GLN A 88 4.22 -8.73 7.96
CA GLN A 88 5.03 -8.83 6.75
C GLN A 88 5.31 -7.45 6.14
N LYS A 89 6.01 -7.41 4.99
CA LYS A 89 6.25 -6.16 4.25
C LYS A 89 5.06 -5.85 3.34
N PRO A 90 4.33 -4.74 3.55
CA PRO A 90 3.23 -4.37 2.67
C PRO A 90 3.71 -4.08 1.24
N ARG A 91 2.82 -4.33 0.28
CA ARG A 91 3.04 -4.02 -1.13
C ARG A 91 1.95 -3.10 -1.68
N ILE A 92 2.32 -2.29 -2.67
CA ILE A 92 1.42 -1.41 -3.40
C ILE A 92 1.59 -1.70 -4.88
N LEU A 93 0.49 -1.94 -5.58
CA LEU A 93 0.43 -1.89 -7.04
C LEU A 93 0.00 -0.48 -7.46
N ALA A 94 0.81 0.18 -8.28
CA ALA A 94 0.48 1.48 -8.86
C ALA A 94 0.54 1.40 -10.38
N ILE A 95 -0.49 1.94 -11.04
CA ILE A 95 -0.55 2.05 -12.50
C ILE A 95 -0.53 3.53 -12.87
N TYR A 96 0.37 3.87 -13.78
CA TYR A 96 0.57 5.20 -14.31
C TYR A 96 0.33 5.22 -15.80
N PHE A 97 -0.54 6.11 -16.26
CA PHE A 97 -0.71 6.35 -17.68
C PHE A 97 0.24 7.42 -18.18
N LYS A 98 0.81 7.20 -19.36
CA LYS A 98 1.76 8.15 -19.94
C LYS A 98 1.01 9.21 -20.73
N ASN A 99 1.18 10.47 -20.33
CA ASN A 99 0.59 11.58 -21.05
C ASN A 99 1.34 11.81 -22.38
N LYS A 100 0.64 11.69 -23.50
CA LYS A 100 1.23 11.80 -24.85
C LYS A 100 1.92 13.13 -25.15
N VAL A 101 1.37 14.22 -24.60
CA VAL A 101 1.83 15.58 -24.93
C VAL A 101 3.06 15.95 -24.11
N THR A 102 3.02 15.63 -22.82
CA THR A 102 4.08 16.02 -21.87
C THR A 102 5.13 14.93 -21.65
N GLY A 103 4.82 13.68 -21.99
CA GLY A 103 5.65 12.51 -21.69
C GLY A 103 5.60 12.07 -20.23
N ASN A 104 4.85 12.77 -19.37
CA ASN A 104 4.80 12.52 -17.94
C ASN A 104 3.92 11.31 -17.60
N TYR A 105 4.31 10.57 -16.57
CA TYR A 105 3.48 9.55 -15.96
C TYR A 105 2.47 10.20 -15.01
N GLN A 106 1.20 9.84 -15.16
CA GLN A 106 0.09 10.26 -14.31
C GLN A 106 -0.56 9.04 -13.65
N LEU A 107 -0.68 9.08 -12.33
CA LEU A 107 -1.29 8.00 -11.57
C LEU A 107 -2.73 7.77 -12.03
N SER A 108 -3.01 6.55 -12.48
CA SER A 108 -4.34 6.07 -12.83
C SER A 108 -4.98 5.39 -11.63
N THR A 109 -4.27 4.44 -11.01
CA THR A 109 -4.77 3.74 -9.83
C THR A 109 -3.66 3.31 -8.88
N GLN A 110 -4.00 3.22 -7.61
CA GLN A 110 -3.20 2.61 -6.55
C GLN A 110 -4.06 1.54 -5.89
N ASN A 111 -3.58 0.29 -5.87
CA ASN A 111 -4.21 -0.82 -5.17
C ASN A 111 -3.25 -1.39 -4.11
N ASN A 112 -3.78 -1.58 -2.90
CA ASN A 112 -3.01 -2.06 -1.75
C ASN A 112 -3.45 -3.47 -1.31
N ASP A 113 -4.54 -3.98 -1.87
CA ASP A 113 -5.22 -5.20 -1.41
C ASP A 113 -4.96 -6.38 -2.38
N PHE A 114 -4.99 -6.10 -3.68
CA PHE A 114 -4.87 -7.06 -4.76
C PHE A 114 -3.44 -7.15 -5.30
N ILE A 115 -2.48 -7.37 -4.40
CA ILE A 115 -1.08 -7.65 -4.76
C ILE A 115 -0.49 -8.65 -3.77
N LEU A 116 0.01 -9.77 -4.29
CA LEU A 116 0.60 -10.82 -3.48
C LEU A 116 1.93 -10.35 -2.90
N ARG A 117 2.14 -10.67 -1.62
CA ARG A 117 3.40 -10.43 -0.92
C ARG A 117 4.35 -11.62 -1.03
N SER A 118 5.57 -11.46 -0.52
CA SER A 118 6.63 -12.48 -0.63
C SER A 118 6.18 -13.83 -0.08
N GLU A 119 5.36 -13.83 0.97
CA GLU A 119 4.92 -15.05 1.65
C GLU A 119 3.59 -15.62 1.14
N GLU A 120 2.91 -14.97 0.19
CA GLU A 120 1.53 -15.29 -0.22
C GLU A 120 1.45 -16.04 -1.57
N GLY A 121 2.54 -16.10 -2.35
CA GLY A 121 2.53 -16.56 -3.75
C GLY A 121 2.72 -18.06 -4.01
N GLY A 122 2.79 -18.89 -2.97
CA GLY A 122 3.20 -20.28 -3.08
C GLY A 122 4.71 -20.42 -3.31
N LYS A 123 5.38 -21.29 -2.54
CA LYS A 123 6.78 -21.63 -2.79
C LYS A 123 6.84 -22.45 -4.09
N LEU A 124 7.64 -22.00 -5.05
CA LEU A 124 8.02 -22.82 -6.20
C LEU A 124 8.77 -24.08 -5.74
#